data_AF-A0A7S3M454-F1
#
_entry.id   AF-A0A7S3M454-F1
#
_cell.length_a   1.000
_cell.length_b   1.000
_cell.length_c   1.000
_cell.angle_alpha   90.00
_cell.angle_beta   90.00
_cell.angle_gamma   90.00
#
_symmetry.space_group_name_H-M   'P 1'
#
loop_
_entity.id
_entity.type
_entity.pdbx_description
1 polymer ?
#
loop_
_entity_poly.entity_id
_entity_poly.type
_entity_poly.pdbx_seq_one_letter_code
_entity_poly.pdbx_strand_id
1 'polypeptide(L)'
;VIYHKWQDVDKVIFNAGAMRGRSFDLIILLKGGQQLEFLQIDKNAFEATQATLEKLGVAMEGSEKVANADTRVEARQARATRRKDDAPSPPAAARATRSGAAKVAG
;
A
#
# COMPACT_ATOMS: atom_id res chain seq x y z
N VAL A 1 -23.51 10.91 19.36
CA VAL A 1 -22.21 10.59 20.00
C VAL A 1 -22.45 9.40 20.92
N ILE A 2 -21.61 8.36 20.84
CA ILE A 2 -21.74 7.13 21.62
C ILE A 2 -20.61 7.11 22.65
N TYR A 3 -20.90 6.78 23.90
CA TYR A 3 -19.93 6.69 24.99
C TYR A 3 -19.99 5.30 25.63
N HIS A 4 -18.85 4.63 25.73
CA HIS A 4 -18.71 3.35 26.44
C HIS A 4 -17.53 3.40 27.40
N LYS A 5 -17.63 2.65 28.50
CA LYS A 5 -16.49 2.44 29.39
C LYS A 5 -15.55 1.44 28.73
N TRP A 6 -14.24 1.66 28.87
CA TRP A 6 -13.24 0.72 28.34
C TRP A 6 -13.42 -0.70 28.91
N GLN A 7 -13.93 -0.80 30.14
CA GLN A 7 -14.19 -2.06 30.84
C GLN A 7 -15.25 -2.93 30.16
N ASP A 8 -16.11 -2.31 29.35
CA ASP A 8 -17.18 -2.98 28.61
C ASP A 8 -16.67 -3.56 27.28
N VAL A 9 -15.46 -3.17 26.85
CA VAL A 9 -14.81 -3.70 25.67
C VAL A 9 -14.28 -5.10 25.96
N ASP A 10 -14.66 -6.05 25.13
CA ASP A 10 -14.17 -7.43 25.15
C ASP A 10 -12.93 -7.54 24.26
N LYS A 11 -13.05 -7.10 23.00
CA LYS A 11 -12.00 -7.20 22.00
C LYS A 11 -12.12 -6.13 20.94
N VAL A 12 -10.98 -5.78 20.34
CA VAL A 12 -10.92 -4.90 19.16
C VAL A 12 -10.32 -5.66 17.97
N ILE A 13 -10.95 -5.54 16.81
CA ILE A 13 -10.54 -6.20 15.57
C ILE A 13 -10.16 -5.12 14.54
N PHE A 14 -8.97 -5.25 13.98
CA PHE A 14 -8.49 -4.43 12.88
C PHE A 14 -8.68 -5.17 11.56
N ASN A 15 -9.39 -4.54 10.63
CA ASN A 15 -9.58 -5.03 9.27
C ASN A 15 -8.90 -4.10 8.26
N ALA A 16 -8.44 -4.69 7.15
CA ALA A 16 -7.97 -3.90 6.01
C ALA A 16 -9.16 -3.12 5.44
N GLY A 17 -9.09 -1.79 5.51
CA GLY A 17 -10.17 -0.93 5.08
C GLY A 17 -10.38 -0.99 3.57
N ALA A 18 -11.55 -0.57 3.11
CA ALA A 18 -11.90 -0.57 1.69
C ALA A 18 -10.89 0.20 0.81
N MET A 19 -10.22 1.22 1.36
CA MET A 19 -9.17 1.95 0.67
C MET A 19 -7.83 1.25 0.87
N ARG A 20 -7.55 0.27 -0.01
CA ARG A 20 -6.34 -0.57 -0.03
C ARG A 20 -5.08 0.17 0.45
N GLY A 21 -4.65 -0.14 1.68
CA GLY A 21 -3.40 0.36 2.28
C GLY A 21 -3.42 1.83 2.72
N ARG A 22 -4.58 2.51 2.65
CA ARG A 22 -4.76 3.91 3.07
C ARG A 22 -5.73 4.06 4.23
N SER A 23 -6.57 3.06 4.47
CA SER A 23 -7.45 3.03 5.63
C SER A 23 -7.51 1.65 6.28
N PHE A 24 -8.00 1.62 7.51
CA PHE A 24 -8.39 0.42 8.22
C PHE A 24 -9.78 0.59 8.82
N ASP A 25 -10.43 -0.52 9.10
CA ASP A 25 -11.69 -0.54 9.83
C ASP A 25 -11.43 -1.07 11.23
N LEU A 26 -12.07 -0.48 12.24
CA LEU A 26 -11.98 -0.87 13.63
C LEU A 26 -13.34 -1.38 14.09
N ILE A 27 -13.38 -2.64 14.50
CA ILE A 27 -14.57 -3.27 15.07
C ILE A 27 -14.33 -3.45 16.56
N ILE A 28 -15.21 -2.90 17.39
CA ILE A 28 -15.16 -3.02 18.85
C ILE A 28 -16.28 -3.96 19.28
N LEU A 29 -15.91 -5.09 19.86
CA LEU A 29 -16.83 -6.05 20.47
C LEU A 29 -16.99 -5.70 21.95
N LEU A 30 -18.23 -5.50 22.38
CA LEU A 30 -18.57 -5.24 23.77
C LEU A 30 -19.03 -6.53 24.46
N LYS A 31 -18.79 -6.66 25.76
CA LYS A 31 -19.15 -7.86 26.56
C LYS A 31 -20.64 -8.22 26.55
N GLY A 32 -21.50 -7.28 26.16
CA GLY A 32 -22.95 -7.49 25.96
C GLY A 32 -23.36 -8.00 24.57
N GLY A 33 -22.41 -8.40 23.73
CA GLY A 33 -22.66 -8.86 22.35
C GLY A 33 -22.94 -7.75 21.35
N GLN A 34 -22.86 -6.48 21.78
CA GLN A 34 -22.95 -5.32 20.89
C GLN A 34 -21.64 -5.13 20.14
N GLN A 35 -21.75 -4.63 18.90
CA GLN A 35 -20.62 -4.34 18.03
C GLN A 35 -20.68 -2.89 17.58
N LEU A 36 -19.55 -2.19 17.69
CA LEU A 36 -19.36 -0.86 17.13
C LEU A 36 -18.39 -0.95 15.96
N GLU A 37 -18.74 -0.30 14.86
CA GLU A 37 -17.92 -0.29 13.66
C GLU A 37 -17.50 1.13 13.32
N PHE A 38 -16.20 1.32 13.18
CA PHE A 38 -15.59 2.55 12.72
C PHE A 38 -14.86 2.25 11.41
N LEU A 39 -15.48 2.63 10.31
CA LEU A 39 -15.01 2.29 8.97
C LEU A 39 -14.15 3.42 8.39
N GLN A 40 -13.23 3.06 7.50
CA GLN A 40 -12.39 3.97 6.74
C GLN A 40 -11.55 4.94 7.59
N ILE A 41 -11.04 4.47 8.72
CA ILE A 41 -10.11 5.25 9.55
C ILE A 41 -8.82 5.44 8.77
N ASP A 42 -8.31 6.68 8.75
CA ASP A 42 -7.01 6.98 8.14
C ASP A 42 -5.92 6.10 8.75
N LYS A 43 -5.15 5.45 7.88
CA LYS A 43 -4.03 4.60 8.28
C LYS A 43 -3.01 5.32 9.17
N ASN A 44 -2.85 6.64 9.04
CA ASN A 44 -1.96 7.42 9.91
C ASN A 44 -2.34 7.32 11.39
N ALA A 45 -3.60 7.01 11.70
CA ALA A 45 -4.07 6.81 13.08
C ALA A 45 -3.77 5.41 13.63
N PHE A 46 -3.29 4.47 12.80
CA PHE A 46 -3.15 3.06 13.17
C PHE A 46 -2.19 2.86 14.34
N GLU A 47 -0.94 3.34 14.24
CA GLU A 47 0.08 3.14 15.28
C GLU A 47 -0.34 3.75 16.62
N ALA A 48 -0.90 4.97 16.58
CA ALA A 48 -1.39 5.64 17.79
C ALA A 48 -2.58 4.90 18.42
N THR A 49 -3.49 4.37 17.60
CA THR A 49 -4.65 3.59 18.06
C THR A 49 -4.19 2.29 18.71
N GLN A 50 -3.31 1.55 18.05
CA GLN A 50 -2.75 0.29 18.57
C GLN A 50 -2.04 0.53 19.90
N ALA A 51 -1.12 1.51 19.97
CA ALA A 51 -0.38 1.81 21.19
C ALA A 51 -1.30 2.22 22.36
N THR A 52 -2.42 2.88 22.07
CA THR A 52 -3.41 3.25 23.08
C THR A 52 -4.15 2.02 23.60
N LEU A 53 -4.58 1.11 22.72
CA LEU A 53 -5.26 -0.12 23.10
C LEU A 53 -4.36 -1.09 23.87
N GLU A 54 -3.07 -1.16 23.54
CA GLU A 54 -2.07 -1.93 24.30
C GLU A 54 -1.93 -1.40 25.73
N LYS A 55 -1.83 -0.07 25.91
CA LYS A 55 -1.76 0.55 27.25
C LYS A 55 -3.01 0.30 28.08
N LEU A 56 -4.16 0.21 27.42
CA LEU A 56 -5.44 -0.11 28.07
C LEU A 56 -5.61 -1.61 28.35
N GLY A 57 -4.68 -2.46 27.88
CA GLY A 57 -4.75 -3.91 28.07
C GLY A 57 -5.91 -4.56 27.33
N VAL A 58 -6.36 -3.96 26.22
CA VAL A 58 -7.48 -4.48 25.42
C VAL A 58 -6.97 -5.58 24.50
N ALA A 59 -7.71 -6.69 24.42
CA ALA A 59 -7.39 -7.76 23.48
C ALA A 59 -7.58 -7.27 22.04
N MET A 60 -6.59 -7.51 21.18
CA MET A 60 -6.61 -7.08 19.78
C MET A 60 -6.45 -8.27 18.81
N GLU A 61 -7.01 -8.16 17.61
CA GLU A 61 -6.79 -9.10 16.51
C GLU A 61 -6.64 -8.35 15.17
N GLY A 62 -5.82 -8.89 14.26
CA GLY A 62 -5.71 -8.40 12.88
C GLY A 62 -4.80 -7.18 12.72
N SER A 63 -4.24 -6.66 13.81
CA SER A 63 -3.28 -5.55 13.81
C SER A 63 -2.08 -5.82 12.90
N GLU A 64 -1.58 -7.06 12.90
CA GLU A 64 -0.47 -7.53 12.09
C GLU A 64 -0.78 -7.49 10.57
N LYS A 65 -2.05 -7.63 10.19
CA LYS A 65 -2.46 -7.60 8.77
C LYS A 65 -2.45 -6.17 8.23
N VAL A 66 -2.81 -5.20 9.06
CA VAL A 66 -2.80 -3.77 8.71
C VAL A 66 -1.36 -3.24 8.68
N ALA A 67 -0.53 -3.61 9.65
CA ALA A 67 0.89 -3.27 9.69
C ALA A 67 1.66 -3.81 8.45
N ASN A 68 1.42 -5.07 8.08
CA ASN A 68 2.08 -5.70 6.93
C ASN A 68 1.60 -5.19 5.55
N ALA A 69 0.58 -4.32 5.50
CA ALA A 69 0.15 -3.73 4.24
C ALA A 69 1.20 -2.78 3.64
N ASP A 70 2.10 -2.21 4.45
CA ASP A 70 3.15 -1.28 4.00
C ASP A 70 4.23 -1.95 3.15
N THR A 71 4.75 -3.09 3.61
CA THR A 71 5.87 -3.78 2.94
C THR A 71 5.54 -4.22 1.52
N ARG A 72 4.26 -4.44 1.18
CA ARG A 72 3.86 -4.83 -0.19
C ARG A 72 3.70 -3.65 -1.15
N VAL A 73 3.35 -2.46 -0.67
CA VAL A 73 3.12 -1.29 -1.55
C VAL A 73 4.45 -0.63 -1.92
N GLU A 74 5.35 -0.46 -0.96
CA GLU A 74 6.70 0.10 -1.21
C GLU A 74 7.50 -0.79 -2.18
N ALA A 75 7.43 -2.12 -2.01
CA ALA A 75 8.11 -3.06 -2.91
C ALA A 75 7.62 -2.95 -4.37
N ARG A 76 6.37 -2.56 -4.61
CA ARG A 76 5.84 -2.33 -5.97
C ARG A 76 6.26 -0.98 -6.54
N GLN A 77 6.30 0.07 -5.73
CA GLN A 77 6.73 1.40 -6.19
C GLN A 77 8.24 1.43 -6.48
N ALA A 78 9.07 0.81 -5.65
CA ALA A 78 10.51 0.69 -5.87
C ALA A 78 10.86 -0.14 -7.14
N ARG A 79 9.99 -1.06 -7.56
CA ARG A 79 10.15 -1.81 -8.82
C ARG A 79 9.72 -1.03 -10.07
N ALA A 80 8.85 -0.03 -9.92
CA ALA A 80 8.37 0.79 -11.02
C ALA A 80 9.34 1.93 -11.39
N THR A 81 10.14 2.42 -10.44
CA THR A 81 11.12 3.50 -10.68
C THR A 81 12.42 3.03 -11.34
N ARG A 82 12.78 1.74 -11.25
CA ARG A 82 13.99 1.19 -11.90
C ARG A 82 13.83 0.85 -13.40
N ARG A 83 12.67 1.12 -14.01
CA ARG A 83 12.39 0.82 -15.42
C ARG A 83 12.07 2.05 -16.27
N LYS A 84 12.61 3.22 -15.93
CA LYS A 84 12.38 4.46 -16.70
C LYS A 84 13.61 5.07 -17.37
N ASP A 85 14.81 4.50 -17.17
CA ASP A 85 16.04 5.06 -17.75
C ASP A 85 16.65 4.25 -18.91
N ASP A 86 16.07 3.11 -19.30
CA ASP A 86 16.47 2.42 -20.53
C ASP A 86 15.66 2.93 -21.72
N ALA A 87 15.95 4.17 -22.13
CA ALA A 87 15.62 4.63 -23.46
C ALA A 87 16.53 3.89 -24.46
N PRO A 88 15.98 3.11 -25.42
CA PRO A 88 16.81 2.52 -26.46
C PRO A 88 17.36 3.66 -27.32
N SER A 89 18.69 3.79 -27.34
CA SER A 89 19.39 4.67 -28.28
C SER A 89 18.99 4.29 -29.71
N PRO A 90 18.61 5.26 -30.57
CA PRO A 90 18.28 4.93 -31.96
C PRO A 90 19.52 4.37 -32.68
N PRO A 91 19.37 3.34 -33.53
CA PRO A 91 20.49 2.79 -34.28
C PRO A 91 21.09 3.89 -35.18
N ALA A 92 22.40 4.08 -35.06
CA ALA A 92 23.17 5.02 -35.86
C ALA A 92 23.01 4.69 -37.35
N ALA A 93 22.45 5.63 -38.11
CA ALA A 93 22.39 5.59 -39.56
C ALA A 93 23.83 5.62 -40.11
N ALA A 94 24.29 4.47 -40.63
CA ALA A 94 25.55 4.38 -41.37
C ALA A 94 25.38 5.08 -42.73
N ARG A 95 25.89 6.31 -42.82
CA ARG A 95 26.03 7.09 -44.04
C ARG A 95 27.51 7.16 -44.43
N ALA A 96 27.94 6.32 -45.37
CA ALA A 96 29.18 6.43 -46.17
C ALA A 96 29.14 5.28 -47.19
N THR A 97 29.41 5.39 -48.49
CA THR A 97 30.10 6.41 -49.30
C THR A 97 29.82 6.11 -50.77
N ARG A 98 29.70 7.16 -51.59
CA ARG A 98 29.63 7.07 -53.06
C ARG A 98 31.01 6.74 -53.63
N SER A 99 31.07 5.84 -54.61
CA SER A 99 31.94 5.88 -55.79
C SER A 99 31.41 4.80 -56.75
N GLY A 100 30.95 5.04 -57.97
CA GLY A 100 31.56 5.87 -59.00
C GLY A 100 32.30 4.97 -59.98
N ALA A 101 31.60 4.27 -60.88
CA ALA A 101 32.17 3.71 -62.11
C ALA A 101 31.05 3.46 -63.15
N ALA A 102 31.03 4.32 -64.16
CA ALA A 102 30.25 4.18 -65.39
C ALA A 102 30.99 3.27 -66.40
N LYS A 103 30.35 3.07 -67.57
CA LYS A 103 30.82 2.51 -68.86
C LYS A 103 30.73 0.96 -68.98
N VAL A 104 30.28 0.34 -70.08
CA VAL A 104 29.92 0.74 -71.47
C VAL A 104 28.92 -0.29 -72.02
N ALA A 105 28.10 0.13 -73.00
CA ALA A 105 27.28 -0.69 -73.89
C ALA A 105 28.06 -1.69 -74.75
N GLY A 106 27.35 -2.71 -75.22
CA GLY A 106 27.72 -3.68 -76.26
C GLY A 106 26.55 -4.60 -76.54
#